data_AF-A0A227HGV2-F1
#
_entry.id   AF-A0A227HGV2-F1
#
_cell.length_a   1.000
_cell.length_b   1.000
_cell.length_c   1.000
_cell.angle_alpha   90.00
_cell.angle_beta   90.00
_cell.angle_gamma   90.00
#
_symmetry.space_group_name_H-M   'P 1'
#
loop_
_entity.id
_entity.type
_entity.pdbx_description
1 polymer ?
#
loop_
_entity_poly.entity_id
_entity_poly.type
_entity_poly.pdbx_seq_one_letter_code
_entity_poly.pdbx_strand_id
1 'polypeptide(L)' 'GSNEREFGYAQVKVSGESAIFKDLEATQDVWMSHGDKVVEIPADFVKVGETDTCPYAAMANEEKKYYGVQFHPEV' A
#
# COMPACT_ATOMS: atom_id res chain seq x y z
N GLY A 1 -16.76 -5.18 6.70
CA GLY A 1 -15.45 -5.75 7.08
C GLY A 1 -15.24 -7.02 6.29
N SER A 2 -14.09 -7.14 5.62
CA SER A 2 -13.68 -8.36 4.92
C SER A 2 -13.19 -9.41 5.93
N ASN A 3 -13.47 -10.70 5.69
CA ASN A 3 -13.03 -11.82 6.53
C ASN A 3 -11.59 -12.29 6.20
N GLU A 4 -10.90 -11.58 5.32
CA GLU A 4 -9.52 -11.86 4.91
C GLU A 4 -8.60 -10.91 5.68
N ARG A 5 -7.75 -11.47 6.55
CA ARG A 5 -6.74 -10.74 7.31
C ARG A 5 -5.37 -11.14 6.78
N GLU A 6 -4.59 -10.19 6.28
CA GLU A 6 -3.20 -10.44 5.86
C GLU A 6 -2.28 -10.19 7.05
N PHE A 7 -1.87 -11.29 7.69
CA PHE A 7 -0.80 -11.30 8.68
C PHE A 7 0.35 -12.14 8.12
N GLY A 8 1.49 -11.50 7.87
CA GLY A 8 2.71 -12.15 7.40
C GLY A 8 3.28 -11.55 6.13
N TYR A 9 4.20 -12.29 5.51
CA TYR A 9 4.82 -11.93 4.25
C TYR A 9 3.78 -11.76 3.15
N ALA A 10 3.84 -10.64 2.44
CA ALA A 10 3.09 -10.39 1.23
C ALA A 10 3.95 -9.66 0.22
N GLN A 11 3.54 -9.77 -1.03
CA GLN A 11 4.21 -9.12 -2.14
C GLN A 11 3.34 -7.97 -2.64
N VAL A 12 3.79 -6.73 -2.43
CA VAL A 12 3.07 -5.52 -2.87
C VAL A 12 3.61 -5.07 -4.22
N LYS A 13 2.73 -4.96 -5.20
CA LYS A 13 3.02 -4.31 -6.48
C LYS A 13 2.89 -2.81 -6.26
N VAL A 14 3.98 -2.07 -6.43
CA VAL A 14 4.01 -0.61 -6.24
C VAL A 14 4.08 0.10 -7.60
N SER A 15 3.40 1.24 -7.70
CA SER A 15 3.58 2.14 -8.84
C SER A 15 4.74 3.08 -8.57
N GLY A 16 5.68 3.19 -9.50
CA GLY A 16 6.75 4.20 -9.44
C GLY A 16 6.27 5.65 -9.59
N GLU A 17 4.96 5.88 -9.63
CA GLU A 17 4.33 7.19 -9.73
C GLU A 17 4.33 7.96 -8.40
N SER A 18 4.72 7.32 -7.28
CA SER A 18 4.88 8.00 -6.00
C SER A 18 6.33 8.29 -5.65
N ALA A 19 6.58 9.46 -5.05
CA ALA A 19 7.91 9.84 -4.60
C ALA A 19 8.56 8.82 -3.65
N ILE A 20 7.77 8.14 -2.81
CA ILE A 20 8.29 7.14 -1.85
C ILE A 20 8.63 5.78 -2.49
N PHE A 21 8.18 5.53 -3.72
CA PHE A 21 8.43 4.27 -4.46
C PHE A 21 9.23 4.46 -5.76
N LYS A 22 9.65 5.69 -6.08
CA LYS A 22 10.22 6.07 -7.38
C LYS A 22 11.45 5.27 -7.80
N ASP A 23 12.33 4.95 -6.85
CA ASP A 23 13.60 4.24 -7.10
C ASP A 23 13.57 2.80 -6.56
N LEU A 24 12.38 2.30 -6.22
CA LEU A 24 12.17 0.94 -5.75
C LEU A 24 11.74 0.03 -6.91
N GLU A 25 11.99 -1.27 -6.76
CA GLU A 25 11.50 -2.25 -7.72
C GLU A 25 9.97 -2.22 -7.78
N ALA A 26 9.39 -2.59 -8.93
CA ALA A 26 7.93 -2.60 -9.14
C ALA A 26 7.18 -3.51 -8.17
N THR A 27 7.91 -4.33 -7.42
CA THR A 27 7.34 -5.23 -6.43
C THR A 27 8.20 -5.24 -5.18
N GLN A 28 7.55 -5.15 -4.02
CA GLN A 28 8.17 -5.05 -2.71
C GLN A 28 7.74 -6.23 -1.85
N ASP A 29 8.72 -6.88 -1.25
CA ASP A 29 8.51 -7.87 -0.20
C ASP A 29 8.24 -7.14 1.11
N VAL A 30 7.04 -7.30 1.67
CA VAL A 30 6.62 -6.55 2.86
C VAL A 30 6.04 -7.47 3.92
N TRP A 31 6.00 -6.95 5.15
CA TRP A 31 5.30 -7.59 6.25
C TRP A 31 3.94 -6.91 6.48
N MET A 32 2.86 -7.62 6.14
CA MET A 32 1.49 -7.21 6.40
C MET A 32 1.10 -7.61 7.82
N SER A 33 0.44 -6.71 8.55
CA SER A 33 -0.09 -7.02 9.88
C SER A 33 -1.41 -6.31 10.15
N HIS A 34 -2.25 -6.15 9.12
CA HIS A 34 -3.51 -5.42 9.23
C HIS A 34 -4.71 -6.39 9.20
N GLY A 35 -5.63 -6.20 10.15
CA GLY A 35 -6.90 -6.92 10.19
C GLY A 35 -8.02 -6.23 9.41
N ASP A 36 -7.88 -4.92 9.18
CA ASP A 36 -8.84 -4.08 8.49
C ASP A 36 -8.26 -3.64 7.14
N LYS A 37 -9.09 -3.58 6.11
CA LYS A 37 -8.69 -3.28 4.74
C LYS A 37 -9.33 -1.97 4.30
N VAL A 38 -8.51 -1.04 3.80
CA VAL A 38 -9.02 0.15 3.11
C VAL A 38 -9.84 -0.31 1.90
N VAL A 39 -11.07 0.17 1.78
CA VAL A 39 -11.98 -0.15 0.65
C VAL A 39 -12.20 1.03 -0.30
N GLU A 40 -11.86 2.23 0.15
CA GLU A 40 -11.96 3.47 -0.62
C GLU A 40 -10.88 4.42 -0.11
N ILE A 41 -10.19 5.08 -1.04
CA ILE A 41 -9.22 6.14 -0.75
C ILE A 41 -9.86 7.51 -1.02
N PRO A 42 -9.45 8.58 -0.32
CA PRO A 42 -9.95 9.92 -0.61
C PRO A 42 -9.71 10.33 -2.06
N ALA A 43 -10.58 11.18 -2.63
CA ALA A 43 -10.53 11.56 -4.04
C ALA A 43 -9.23 12.29 -4.47
N ASP A 44 -8.52 12.91 -3.52
CA ASP A 44 -7.23 13.55 -3.72
C ASP A 44 -6.03 12.61 -3.55
N PHE A 45 -6.28 11.32 -3.30
CA PHE A 45 -5.26 10.28 -3.23
C PHE A 45 -5.30 9.40 -4.47
N VAL A 46 -4.12 8.93 -4.84
CA VAL A 46 -3.92 7.91 -5.87
C VAL A 46 -3.49 6.60 -5.22
N LYS A 47 -3.97 5.49 -5.77
CA LYS A 47 -3.49 4.16 -5.41
C LYS A 47 -2.08 4.00 -5.95
N VAL A 48 -1.12 3.69 -5.07
CA VAL A 48 0.29 3.53 -5.46
C VAL A 48 0.89 2.19 -5.02
N GLY A 49 0.09 1.33 -4.40
CA GLY A 49 0.47 -0.04 -4.13
C GLY A 49 -0.73 -0.96 -3.90
N GLU A 50 -0.63 -2.20 -4.35
CA GLU A 50 -1.65 -3.24 -4.18
C GLU A 50 -1.04 -4.64 -3.97
N THR A 51 -1.76 -5.49 -3.24
CA THR A 51 -1.55 -6.95 -3.21
C THR A 51 -2.76 -7.63 -3.85
N ASP A 52 -2.65 -8.94 -4.10
CA ASP A 52 -3.75 -9.71 -4.69
C ASP A 52 -5.01 -9.71 -3.81
N THR A 53 -4.88 -9.52 -2.49
CA THR A 53 -6.02 -9.41 -1.57
C THR A 53 -6.20 -8.00 -0.98
N CYS A 54 -5.31 -7.04 -1.23
CA CYS A 54 -5.38 -5.68 -0.71
C CYS A 54 -5.16 -4.64 -1.84
N PRO A 55 -6.23 -4.10 -2.46
CA PRO A 55 -6.10 -3.19 -3.60
C PRO A 55 -5.56 -1.81 -3.21
N TYR A 56 -5.53 -1.45 -1.93
CA TYR A 56 -4.98 -0.17 -1.47
C TYR A 56 -3.89 -0.42 -0.42
N ALA A 57 -2.92 -1.27 -0.75
CA ALA A 57 -1.78 -1.55 0.13
C ALA A 57 -0.92 -0.30 0.36
N ALA A 58 -0.87 0.62 -0.62
CA ALA A 58 -0.32 1.96 -0.45
C ALA A 58 -1.12 3.01 -1.23
N MET A 59 -1.18 4.23 -0.68
CA MET A 59 -1.82 5.40 -1.29
C MET A 59 -0.96 6.64 -1.09
N ALA A 60 -1.01 7.57 -2.04
CA ALA A 60 -0.25 8.81 -1.99
C ALA A 60 -1.08 10.00 -2.46
N ASN A 61 -0.81 11.17 -1.87
CA ASN A 61 -1.17 12.47 -2.37
C ASN A 61 0.13 13.27 -2.53
N GLU A 62 0.62 13.35 -3.76
CA GLU A 62 1.90 14.00 -4.09
C GLU A 62 1.85 15.52 -3.90
N GLU A 63 0.68 16.15 -4.07
CA GLU A 63 0.50 17.60 -3.87
C GLU A 63 0.71 17.99 -2.41
N LYS A 64 0.11 17.22 -1.49
CA LYS A 64 0.21 17.44 -0.04
C LYS A 64 1.37 16.70 0.61
N LYS A 65 2.06 15.83 -0.14
CA LYS A 65 3.10 14.91 0.35
C LYS A 65 2.60 14.03 1.49
N TYR A 66 1.38 13.50 1.34
CA TYR A 66 0.81 12.54 2.29
C TYR A 66 0.89 11.14 1.71
N TYR A 67 1.32 10.20 2.54
CA TYR A 67 1.54 8.81 2.14
C TYR A 67 0.95 7.89 3.19
N GLY A 68 0.28 6.84 2.76
CA GLY A 68 -0.26 5.79 3.62
C GLY A 68 0.18 4.43 3.11
N VAL A 69 0.59 3.57 4.03
CA VAL A 69 0.95 2.17 3.77
C VAL A 69 0.22 1.27 4.76
N GLN A 70 -0.21 0.08 4.32
CA GLN A 70 -0.85 -0.92 5.17
C GLN A 70 0.13 -2.02 5.65
N PHE A 71 1.39 -1.95 5.21
CA PHE A 71 2.48 -2.79 5.69
C PHE A 71 3.42 -2.02 6.63
N HIS A 72 4.31 -2.74 7.28
CA HIS A 72 5.37 -2.19 8.14
C HIS A 72 6.66 -1.99 7.34
N PRO A 73 6.98 -0.78 6.87
CA PRO A 73 8.24 -0.51 6.16
C PRO A 73 9.47 -0.50 7.07
N GLU A 74 9.29 -0.50 8.39
CA GLU A 74 10.36 -0.44 9.40
C GLU A 74 10.97 -1.80 9.78
N VAL A 75 10.37 -2.90 9.32
CA VAL A 75 10.75 -4.29 9.65
C VAL A 75 11.61 -4.87 8.54
#